data_AF-A0A536WAS9-F1
#
_entry.id   AF-A0A536WAS9-F1
#
_cell.length_a   1.000
_cell.length_b   1.000
_cell.length_c   1.000
_cell.angle_alpha   90.00
_cell.angle_beta   90.00
_cell.angle_gamma   90.00
#
_symmetry.space_group_name_H-M   'P 1'
#
loop_
_entity.id
_entity.type
_entity.pdbx_description
1 polymer ?
#
loop_
_entity_poly.entity_id
_entity_poly.type
_entity_poly.pdbx_seq_one_letter_code
_entity_poly.pdbx_strand_id
1 'polypeptide(L)'
;MRSGAVIAVALLSACAAAPIAPPPPDELLRDALFGPASERISAKDVFALSGAMKRYLRQDLAGAMATSGPRQALIDAVSQGQLKLEYDSVRTRTAAEAFEARAGNCLSLVIMTAAFAKELGIEVQYHRASIADMWSRDGNIYFLNGHVNLSLGKRYVDPRTLYDAAELMTIDFLPGRELRGLRTEPVEEATIVAMFMNNRAAEALVRGRLDDAYWWVREAMHVGPAFMGAYNTLGVIYMRRGELELAERVFRRVLAQEPGNTR
;
A
#
# COMPACT_ATOMS: atom_id res chain seq x y z
N MET A 1 39.04 38.05 42.78
CA MET A 1 37.71 38.37 42.22
C MET A 1 37.46 37.40 41.09
N ARG A 2 36.48 36.49 41.24
CA ARG A 2 36.18 35.42 40.26
C ARG A 2 35.19 35.96 39.23
N SER A 3 35.64 36.11 37.98
CA SER A 3 34.79 36.46 36.85
C SER A 3 34.12 35.20 36.32
N GLY A 4 32.83 35.01 36.61
CA GLY A 4 32.01 33.95 36.03
C GLY A 4 31.48 34.40 34.66
N ALA A 5 31.89 33.73 33.60
CA ALA A 5 31.30 33.89 32.28
C ALA A 5 29.99 33.10 32.23
N VAL A 6 28.85 33.80 32.10
CA VAL A 6 27.55 33.19 31.85
C VAL A 6 27.43 32.98 30.34
N ILE A 7 27.46 31.73 29.89
CA ILE A 7 27.14 31.35 28.51
C ILE A 7 25.61 31.25 28.41
N ALA A 8 25.00 32.22 27.73
CA ALA A 8 23.59 32.16 27.36
C ALA A 8 23.41 31.24 26.16
N VAL A 9 22.89 30.03 26.40
CA VAL A 9 22.47 29.12 25.33
C VAL A 9 21.10 29.57 24.81
N ALA A 10 21.10 30.19 23.63
CA ALA A 10 19.87 30.51 22.91
C ALA A 10 19.28 29.22 22.32
N LEU A 11 18.19 28.73 22.92
CA LEU A 11 17.39 27.64 22.38
C LEU A 11 16.61 28.14 21.15
N LEU A 12 17.14 27.88 19.96
CA LEU A 12 16.39 28.03 18.71
C LEU A 12 15.31 26.95 18.65
N SER A 13 14.07 27.35 18.93
CA SER A 13 12.87 26.57 18.68
C SER A 13 12.65 26.50 17.17
N ALA A 14 13.15 25.43 16.55
CA ALA A 14 12.74 25.08 15.19
C ALA A 14 11.25 24.75 15.22
N CYS A 15 10.43 25.67 14.72
CA CYS A 15 9.03 25.41 14.44
C CYS A 15 8.98 24.33 13.34
N ALA A 16 8.66 23.10 13.71
CA ALA A 16 8.28 22.09 12.74
C ALA A 16 6.99 22.58 12.05
N ALA A 17 7.13 23.13 10.85
CA ALA A 17 5.98 23.47 10.02
C ALA A 17 5.18 22.18 9.79
N ALA A 18 3.88 22.23 10.09
CA ALA A 18 2.98 21.12 9.79
C ALA A 18 3.11 20.77 8.30
N PRO A 19 3.15 19.48 7.92
CA PRO A 19 3.22 19.09 6.53
C PRO A 19 2.06 19.73 5.77
N ILE A 20 2.38 20.53 4.76
CA ILE A 20 1.41 21.17 3.89
C ILE A 20 0.61 20.05 3.22
N ALA A 21 -0.69 19.98 3.51
CA ALA A 21 -1.57 19.03 2.84
C ALA A 21 -1.43 19.21 1.32
N PRO A 22 -1.21 18.13 0.55
CA PRO A 22 -1.05 18.26 -0.88
C PRO A 22 -2.33 18.88 -1.48
N PRO A 23 -2.23 19.91 -2.36
CA PRO A 23 -3.36 20.42 -3.13
C PRO A 23 -4.15 19.29 -3.81
N PRO A 24 -5.45 19.52 -4.04
CA PRO A 24 -6.35 18.50 -4.57
C PRO A 24 -5.89 18.02 -5.96
N PRO A 25 -6.06 16.73 -6.25
CA PRO A 25 -5.58 16.12 -7.49
C PRO A 25 -6.26 16.67 -8.76
N ASP A 26 -7.45 17.25 -8.62
CA ASP A 26 -8.32 17.72 -9.71
C ASP A 26 -7.63 18.71 -10.65
N GLU A 27 -6.70 19.52 -10.15
CA GLU A 27 -5.97 20.49 -10.98
C GLU A 27 -5.09 19.81 -12.05
N LEU A 28 -4.65 18.58 -11.80
CA LEU A 28 -3.80 17.79 -12.67
C LEU A 28 -4.57 16.80 -13.54
N LEU A 29 -5.83 16.49 -13.20
CA LEU A 29 -6.68 15.54 -13.91
C LEU A 29 -7.34 16.18 -15.14
N ARG A 30 -7.42 15.44 -16.24
CA ARG A 30 -8.00 15.90 -17.52
C ARG A 30 -8.86 14.81 -18.13
N ASP A 31 -10.01 14.55 -17.51
CA ASP A 31 -10.95 13.49 -17.89
C ASP A 31 -11.34 13.54 -19.37
N ALA A 32 -11.47 14.74 -19.95
CA ALA A 32 -11.83 14.94 -21.35
C ALA A 32 -10.81 14.38 -22.36
N LEU A 33 -9.58 14.09 -21.94
CA LEU A 33 -8.55 13.52 -22.81
C LEU A 33 -8.63 12.00 -22.95
N PHE A 34 -9.50 11.33 -22.17
CA PHE A 34 -9.54 9.86 -22.12
C PHE A 34 -10.95 9.34 -22.40
N GLY A 35 -11.03 8.21 -23.11
CA GLY A 35 -12.28 7.47 -23.29
C GLY A 35 -12.78 6.89 -21.98
N PRO A 36 -14.04 6.41 -21.88
CA PRO A 36 -14.58 5.82 -20.65
C PRO A 36 -13.81 4.56 -20.23
N ALA A 37 -13.76 4.29 -18.92
CA ALA A 37 -13.17 3.05 -18.40
C ALA A 37 -13.89 1.81 -18.96
N SER A 38 -13.12 0.79 -19.34
CA SER A 38 -13.65 -0.48 -19.83
C SER A 38 -14.13 -1.41 -18.71
N GLU A 39 -13.67 -1.17 -17.48
CA GLU A 39 -14.03 -1.96 -16.30
C GLU A 39 -14.50 -1.07 -15.15
N ARG A 40 -15.28 -1.67 -14.24
CA ARG A 40 -15.72 -0.98 -13.02
C ARG A 40 -14.52 -0.75 -12.10
N ILE A 41 -14.38 0.47 -11.63
CA ILE A 41 -13.35 0.87 -10.67
C ILE A 41 -14.04 1.30 -9.38
N SER A 42 -13.67 0.67 -8.25
CA SER A 42 -14.33 0.89 -6.97
C SER A 42 -13.40 0.55 -5.81
N ALA A 43 -13.06 1.56 -5.00
CA ALA A 43 -12.32 1.37 -3.75
C ALA A 43 -13.01 0.40 -2.78
N LYS A 44 -14.35 0.36 -2.80
CA LYS A 44 -15.15 -0.52 -1.94
C LYS A 44 -14.91 -2.00 -2.23
N ASP A 45 -14.50 -2.33 -3.44
CA ASP A 45 -14.36 -3.72 -3.88
C ASP A 45 -13.02 -4.32 -3.43
N VAL A 46 -12.02 -3.47 -3.14
CA VAL A 46 -10.64 -3.89 -2.81
C VAL A 46 -10.60 -4.88 -1.66
N PHE A 47 -11.28 -4.57 -0.56
CA PHE A 47 -11.34 -5.42 0.64
C PHE A 47 -12.65 -6.20 0.78
N ALA A 48 -13.55 -6.15 -0.21
CA ALA A 48 -14.86 -6.78 -0.10
C ALA A 48 -14.72 -8.31 -0.06
N LEU A 49 -15.34 -8.94 0.94
CA LEU A 49 -15.39 -10.40 1.03
C LEU A 49 -16.43 -10.97 0.05
N SER A 50 -16.03 -12.00 -0.68
CA SER A 50 -16.98 -12.81 -1.45
C SER A 50 -17.82 -13.71 -0.53
N GLY A 51 -18.93 -14.25 -1.06
CA GLY A 51 -19.71 -15.26 -0.35
C GLY A 51 -18.90 -16.52 -0.02
N ALA A 52 -17.94 -16.88 -0.88
CA ALA A 52 -17.05 -18.01 -0.65
C ALA A 52 -16.09 -17.77 0.52
N MET A 53 -15.50 -16.56 0.61
CA MET A 53 -14.66 -16.17 1.76
C MET A 53 -15.44 -16.23 3.08
N LYS A 54 -16.67 -15.73 3.10
CA LYS A 54 -17.52 -15.78 4.31
C LYS A 54 -17.85 -17.21 4.72
N ARG A 55 -18.07 -18.12 3.76
CA ARG A 55 -18.26 -19.55 4.04
C ARG A 55 -16.99 -20.19 4.58
N TYR A 56 -15.84 -19.90 3.97
CA TYR A 56 -14.55 -20.40 4.42
C TYR A 56 -14.30 -20.07 5.90
N LEU A 57 -14.55 -18.83 6.32
CA LEU A 57 -14.42 -18.44 7.73
C LEU A 57 -15.37 -19.23 8.65
N ARG A 58 -16.63 -19.43 8.25
CA ARG A 58 -17.66 -20.06 9.08
C ARG A 58 -17.58 -21.57 9.14
N GLN A 59 -17.01 -22.21 8.12
CA GLN A 59 -17.03 -23.66 7.95
C GLN A 59 -15.63 -24.23 8.09
N ASP A 60 -14.73 -23.80 7.21
CA ASP A 60 -13.39 -24.40 7.08
C ASP A 60 -12.46 -23.92 8.19
N LEU A 61 -12.52 -22.63 8.54
CA LEU A 61 -11.65 -22.06 9.57
C LEU A 61 -12.22 -22.19 10.99
N ALA A 62 -13.51 -22.49 11.14
CA ALA A 62 -14.20 -22.48 12.44
C ALA A 62 -13.56 -23.41 13.49
N GLY A 63 -13.17 -24.62 13.09
CA GLY A 63 -12.50 -25.57 13.99
C GLY A 63 -11.12 -25.08 14.46
N ALA A 64 -10.33 -24.53 13.54
CA ALA A 64 -9.02 -23.94 13.86
C ALA A 64 -9.19 -22.73 14.79
N MET A 65 -10.14 -21.84 14.50
CA MET A 65 -10.43 -20.68 15.35
C MET A 65 -10.86 -21.07 16.77
N ALA A 66 -11.62 -22.17 16.92
CA ALA A 66 -12.01 -22.67 18.23
C ALA A 66 -10.82 -23.23 19.04
N THR A 67 -9.76 -23.67 18.37
CA THR A 67 -8.59 -24.30 19.00
C THR A 67 -7.48 -23.30 19.32
N SER A 68 -7.10 -22.44 18.37
CA SER A 68 -5.95 -21.52 18.50
C SER A 68 -6.35 -20.03 18.54
N GLY A 69 -7.65 -19.73 18.42
CA GLY A 69 -8.17 -18.38 18.31
C GLY A 69 -8.13 -17.83 16.87
N PRO A 70 -8.93 -16.78 16.57
CA PRO A 70 -9.12 -16.29 15.20
C PRO A 70 -7.84 -15.74 14.57
N ARG A 71 -6.99 -15.07 15.36
CA ARG A 71 -5.73 -14.50 14.88
C ARG A 71 -4.77 -15.60 14.42
N GLN A 72 -4.51 -16.59 15.27
CA GLN A 72 -3.55 -17.65 14.96
C GLN A 72 -4.07 -18.54 13.83
N ALA A 73 -5.37 -18.90 13.85
CA ALA A 73 -5.98 -19.66 12.78
C ALA A 73 -5.85 -18.96 11.41
N LEU A 74 -6.04 -17.64 11.36
CA LEU A 74 -5.84 -16.88 10.12
C LEU A 74 -4.39 -16.90 9.66
N ILE A 75 -3.43 -16.68 10.58
CA ILE A 75 -1.99 -16.75 10.26
C ILE A 75 -1.62 -18.12 9.69
N ASP A 76 -2.06 -19.20 10.35
CA ASP A 76 -1.76 -20.56 9.90
C ASP A 76 -2.40 -20.83 8.53
N ALA A 77 -3.62 -20.33 8.29
CA ALA A 77 -4.31 -20.51 7.03
C ALA A 77 -3.59 -19.87 5.84
N VAL A 78 -3.06 -18.65 6.02
CA VAL A 78 -2.38 -17.88 4.97
C VAL A 78 -0.90 -18.26 4.81
N SER A 79 -0.22 -18.63 5.90
CA SER A 79 1.23 -18.87 5.90
C SER A 79 1.61 -20.35 5.78
N GLN A 80 0.80 -21.27 6.30
CA GLN A 80 1.11 -22.70 6.36
C GLN A 80 0.38 -23.53 5.29
N GLY A 81 -0.14 -22.86 4.26
CA GLY A 81 -0.60 -23.52 3.04
C GLY A 81 -2.00 -24.13 3.08
N GLN A 82 -2.85 -23.83 4.07
CA GLN A 82 -4.26 -24.27 4.02
C GLN A 82 -5.01 -23.64 2.84
N LEU A 83 -4.71 -22.37 2.54
CA LEU A 83 -5.23 -21.69 1.36
C LEU A 83 -4.45 -22.01 0.08
N LYS A 84 -3.30 -22.71 0.18
CA LYS A 84 -2.41 -23.08 -0.94
C LYS A 84 -2.13 -21.90 -1.88
N LEU A 85 -1.68 -20.78 -1.31
CA LEU A 85 -1.50 -19.53 -2.04
C LEU A 85 -0.24 -19.58 -2.90
N GLU A 86 -0.39 -19.23 -4.18
CA GLU A 86 0.71 -19.10 -5.12
C GLU A 86 1.09 -17.62 -5.34
N TYR A 87 2.39 -17.34 -5.41
CA TYR A 87 2.86 -15.99 -5.69
C TYR A 87 2.79 -15.69 -7.20
N ASP A 88 2.04 -14.65 -7.58
CA ASP A 88 1.88 -14.20 -8.97
C ASP A 88 2.13 -12.68 -9.07
N SER A 89 3.22 -12.28 -9.70
CA SER A 89 3.61 -10.86 -9.83
C SER A 89 2.85 -10.09 -10.91
N VAL A 90 2.10 -10.76 -11.80
CA VAL A 90 1.57 -10.16 -13.03
C VAL A 90 0.29 -9.35 -12.80
N ARG A 91 -0.57 -9.80 -11.87
CA ARG A 91 -1.87 -9.18 -11.63
C ARG A 91 -2.11 -8.92 -10.15
N THR A 92 -2.40 -7.66 -9.85
CA THR A 92 -2.91 -7.20 -8.57
C THR A 92 -4.41 -7.47 -8.51
N ARG A 93 -4.82 -8.17 -7.45
CA ARG A 93 -6.17 -8.71 -7.24
C ARG A 93 -6.80 -8.11 -5.99
N THR A 94 -8.12 -7.93 -6.03
CA THR A 94 -8.94 -7.67 -4.85
C THR A 94 -8.89 -8.86 -3.89
N ALA A 95 -9.39 -8.68 -2.66
CA ALA A 95 -9.47 -9.75 -1.68
C ALA A 95 -10.22 -10.99 -2.21
N ALA A 96 -11.37 -10.76 -2.87
CA ALA A 96 -12.18 -11.82 -3.45
C ALA A 96 -11.47 -12.56 -4.60
N GLU A 97 -10.86 -11.81 -5.53
CA GLU A 97 -10.13 -12.39 -6.67
C GLU A 97 -8.91 -13.19 -6.22
N ALA A 98 -8.15 -12.69 -5.23
CA ALA A 98 -6.97 -13.39 -4.70
C ALA A 98 -7.36 -14.71 -4.03
N PHE A 99 -8.47 -14.71 -3.28
CA PHE A 99 -8.98 -15.92 -2.64
C PHE A 99 -9.47 -16.95 -3.67
N GLU A 100 -10.22 -16.51 -4.68
CA GLU A 100 -10.72 -17.39 -5.74
C GLU A 100 -9.58 -18.01 -6.56
N ALA A 101 -8.61 -17.17 -6.97
CA ALA A 101 -7.45 -17.63 -7.73
C ALA A 101 -6.46 -18.44 -6.89
N ARG A 102 -6.56 -18.36 -5.55
CA ARG A 102 -5.52 -18.81 -4.60
C ARG A 102 -4.13 -18.31 -4.98
N ALA A 103 -4.07 -17.08 -5.50
CA ALA A 103 -2.84 -16.52 -6.02
C ALA A 103 -2.85 -14.99 -5.98
N GLY A 104 -1.67 -14.39 -5.88
CA GLY A 104 -1.51 -12.94 -5.99
C GLY A 104 -0.10 -12.46 -5.67
N ASN A 105 0.17 -11.20 -6.01
CA ASN A 105 1.38 -10.52 -5.58
C ASN A 105 1.28 -10.14 -4.09
N CYS A 106 2.37 -9.62 -3.53
CA CYS A 106 2.43 -9.22 -2.12
C CYS A 106 1.24 -8.36 -1.68
N LEU A 107 0.90 -7.33 -2.46
CA LEU A 107 -0.21 -6.42 -2.16
C LEU A 107 -1.57 -7.14 -2.17
N SER A 108 -1.80 -8.04 -3.12
CA SER A 108 -3.04 -8.82 -3.21
C SER A 108 -3.23 -9.72 -1.98
N LEU A 109 -2.15 -10.37 -1.53
CA LEU A 109 -2.18 -11.24 -0.36
C LEU A 109 -2.35 -10.44 0.94
N VAL A 110 -1.75 -9.25 1.03
CA VAL A 110 -2.00 -8.30 2.12
C VAL A 110 -3.48 -7.90 2.17
N ILE A 111 -4.04 -7.52 1.02
CA ILE A 111 -5.45 -7.09 0.92
C ILE A 111 -6.41 -8.21 1.32
N MET A 112 -6.20 -9.42 0.82
CA MET A 112 -7.01 -10.59 1.16
C MET A 112 -6.93 -10.92 2.66
N THR A 113 -5.71 -10.92 3.22
CA THR A 113 -5.49 -11.24 4.64
C THR A 113 -6.11 -10.19 5.54
N ALA A 114 -5.96 -8.91 5.21
CA ALA A 114 -6.59 -7.82 5.93
C ALA A 114 -8.12 -7.87 5.86
N ALA A 115 -8.70 -8.26 4.71
CA ALA A 115 -10.14 -8.46 4.57
C ALA A 115 -10.65 -9.54 5.54
N PHE A 116 -9.98 -10.70 5.60
CA PHE A 116 -10.31 -11.74 6.58
C PHE A 116 -10.15 -11.26 8.02
N ALA A 117 -9.04 -10.59 8.34
CA ALA A 117 -8.78 -10.09 9.69
C ALA A 117 -9.87 -9.14 10.17
N LYS A 118 -10.32 -8.20 9.33
CA LYS A 118 -11.40 -7.27 9.64
C LYS A 118 -12.74 -7.97 9.88
N GLU A 119 -13.09 -8.95 9.05
CA GLU A 119 -14.33 -9.73 9.24
C GLU A 119 -14.30 -10.49 10.58
N LEU A 120 -13.11 -10.89 11.03
CA LEU A 120 -12.89 -11.54 12.33
C LEU A 120 -12.74 -10.55 13.51
N GLY A 121 -12.85 -9.24 13.27
CA GLY A 121 -12.68 -8.21 14.30
C GLY A 121 -11.23 -8.06 14.81
N ILE A 122 -10.25 -8.49 14.02
CA ILE A 122 -8.82 -8.38 14.32
C ILE A 122 -8.33 -7.01 13.82
N GLU A 123 -7.62 -6.28 14.68
CA GLU A 123 -6.97 -5.03 14.31
C GLU A 123 -5.84 -5.29 13.30
N VAL A 124 -5.81 -4.50 12.23
CA VAL A 124 -4.83 -4.58 11.14
C VAL A 124 -4.01 -3.30 11.12
N GLN A 125 -2.70 -3.43 11.13
CA GLN A 125 -1.77 -2.34 10.92
C GLN A 125 -0.96 -2.62 9.66
N TYR A 126 -0.88 -1.66 8.74
CA TYR A 126 -0.13 -1.81 7.50
C TYR A 126 1.21 -1.09 7.63
N HIS A 127 2.26 -1.70 7.07
CA HIS A 127 3.55 -1.03 6.97
C HIS A 127 4.11 -1.16 5.57
N ARG A 128 4.72 -0.07 5.10
CA ARG A 128 5.48 -0.04 3.86
C ARG A 128 6.96 -0.22 4.19
N ALA A 129 7.60 -1.19 3.54
CA ALA A 129 9.03 -1.35 3.54
C ALA A 129 9.63 -0.61 2.33
N SER A 130 10.53 0.32 2.59
CA SER A 130 11.32 0.96 1.54
C SER A 130 12.51 0.06 1.21
N ILE A 131 12.43 -0.66 0.10
CA ILE A 131 13.58 -1.40 -0.44
C ILE A 131 14.40 -0.37 -1.21
N ALA A 132 15.51 0.10 -0.63
CA ALA A 132 16.45 0.93 -1.35
C ALA A 132 16.91 0.18 -2.63
N ASP A 133 16.88 0.86 -3.76
CA ASP A 133 17.53 0.47 -5.02
C ASP A 133 17.02 -0.79 -5.76
N MET A 134 15.70 -0.96 -5.91
CA MET A 134 15.15 -1.95 -6.86
C MET A 134 14.19 -1.32 -7.88
N TRP A 135 14.76 -0.79 -8.96
CA TRP A 135 14.01 -0.51 -10.19
C TRP A 135 13.87 -1.81 -11.01
N SER A 136 12.65 -2.22 -11.36
CA SER A 136 12.44 -3.24 -12.40
C SER A 136 12.07 -2.54 -13.71
N ARG A 137 12.56 -3.08 -14.84
CA ARG A 137 12.29 -2.57 -16.17
C ARG A 137 11.47 -3.59 -16.96
N ASP A 138 10.27 -3.19 -17.38
CA ASP A 138 9.48 -3.94 -18.37
C ASP A 138 9.24 -3.03 -19.58
N GLY A 139 9.91 -3.34 -20.70
CA GLY A 139 9.95 -2.48 -21.88
C GLY A 139 10.55 -1.09 -21.58
N ASN A 140 9.75 -0.03 -21.78
CA ASN A 140 10.13 1.37 -21.53
C ASN A 140 9.61 1.92 -20.19
N ILE A 141 9.10 1.06 -19.29
CA ILE A 141 8.60 1.48 -17.97
C ILE A 141 9.59 1.04 -16.89
N TYR A 142 9.94 1.96 -16.01
CA TYR A 142 10.68 1.70 -14.78
C TYR A 142 9.70 1.67 -13.59
N PHE A 143 9.71 0.59 -12.81
CA PHE A 143 8.87 0.45 -11.61
C PHE A 143 9.69 0.65 -10.34
N LEU A 144 9.20 1.48 -9.42
CA LEU A 144 9.73 1.56 -8.06
C LEU A 144 9.15 0.38 -7.25
N ASN A 145 9.97 -0.64 -6.95
CA ASN A 145 9.51 -1.80 -6.19
C ASN A 145 9.51 -1.51 -4.69
N GLY A 146 8.37 -1.02 -4.17
CA GLY A 146 8.07 -1.05 -2.74
C GLY A 146 7.48 -2.40 -2.31
N HIS A 147 7.59 -2.74 -1.02
CA HIS A 147 6.88 -3.89 -0.44
C HIS A 147 5.95 -3.40 0.68
N VAL A 148 4.82 -4.08 0.85
CA VAL A 148 3.87 -3.82 1.93
C VAL A 148 3.69 -5.11 2.71
N ASN A 149 3.74 -5.00 4.03
CA ASN A 149 3.36 -6.07 4.95
C ASN A 149 2.25 -5.59 5.88
N LEU A 150 1.70 -6.51 6.66
CA LEU A 150 0.68 -6.20 7.66
C LEU A 150 0.99 -6.89 8.99
N SER A 151 0.59 -6.26 10.07
CA SER A 151 0.64 -6.82 11.42
C SER A 151 -0.78 -7.03 11.95
N LEU A 152 -1.00 -8.19 12.58
CA LEU A 152 -2.30 -8.57 13.15
C LEU A 152 -2.26 -8.52 14.68
N GLY A 153 -3.17 -7.76 15.30
CA GLY A 153 -3.35 -7.71 16.74
C GLY A 153 -3.36 -6.31 17.33
N LYS A 154 -3.61 -6.22 18.65
CA LYS A 154 -3.56 -4.98 19.42
C LYS A 154 -2.17 -4.81 20.00
N ARG A 155 -1.62 -3.60 20.00
CA ARG A 155 -0.42 -3.29 20.79
C ARG A 155 -0.85 -3.10 22.25
N TYR A 156 -0.40 -3.96 23.15
CA TYR A 156 -0.75 -3.89 24.57
C TYR A 156 0.45 -3.36 25.36
N VAL A 157 0.39 -2.08 25.72
CA VAL A 157 1.34 -1.49 26.65
C VAL A 157 0.85 -1.80 28.06
N ASP A 158 1.39 -2.84 28.69
CA ASP A 158 1.19 -3.08 30.12
C ASP A 158 2.03 -2.08 30.93
N PRO A 159 1.45 -1.18 31.74
CA PRO A 159 2.21 -0.24 32.55
C PRO A 159 3.07 -0.91 33.64
N ARG A 160 2.87 -2.20 33.93
CA ARG A 160 3.51 -2.94 35.02
C ARG A 160 4.62 -3.90 34.56
N THR A 161 4.71 -4.19 33.27
CA THR A 161 5.79 -5.00 32.70
C THR A 161 6.53 -4.17 31.66
N LEU A 162 7.85 -4.03 31.82
CA LEU A 162 8.75 -3.41 30.82
C LEU A 162 8.89 -4.29 29.54
N TYR A 163 7.92 -5.17 29.29
CA TYR A 163 7.85 -6.11 28.17
C TYR A 163 6.51 -5.91 27.46
N ASP A 164 6.56 -5.67 26.15
CA ASP A 164 5.42 -5.44 25.25
C ASP A 164 4.58 -6.75 25.16
N ALA A 165 3.57 -6.89 26.03
CA ALA A 165 2.78 -8.12 26.17
C ALA A 165 1.59 -8.19 25.18
N ALA A 166 1.77 -7.69 23.96
CA ALA A 166 1.05 -8.18 22.80
C ALA A 166 1.94 -8.19 21.57
N GLU A 167 2.36 -9.38 21.15
CA GLU A 167 3.11 -9.56 19.92
C GLU A 167 2.21 -9.26 18.71
N LEU A 168 2.45 -8.10 18.08
CA LEU A 168 2.03 -7.86 16.71
C LEU A 168 2.71 -8.89 15.82
N MET A 169 1.94 -9.79 15.20
CA MET A 169 2.52 -10.75 14.26
C MET A 169 2.48 -10.18 12.85
N THR A 170 3.66 -9.90 12.29
CA THR A 170 3.81 -9.41 10.93
C THR A 170 3.79 -10.57 9.95
N ILE A 171 2.91 -10.48 8.95
CA ILE A 171 2.84 -11.43 7.85
C ILE A 171 3.52 -10.78 6.64
N ASP A 172 4.55 -11.46 6.14
CA ASP A 172 5.26 -11.11 4.91
C ASP A 172 5.06 -12.21 3.86
N PHE A 173 4.77 -11.78 2.64
CA PHE A 173 4.48 -12.64 1.49
C PHE A 173 5.63 -12.64 0.46
N LEU A 174 6.80 -12.09 0.78
CA LEU A 174 7.97 -12.16 -0.09
C LEU A 174 8.67 -13.52 -0.02
N PRO A 175 8.81 -14.24 -1.15
CA PRO A 175 9.55 -15.49 -1.17
C PRO A 175 11.07 -15.24 -1.00
N GLY A 176 11.68 -15.95 -0.04
CA GLY A 176 13.14 -16.11 0.03
C GLY A 176 13.95 -14.93 0.58
N ARG A 177 13.36 -13.95 1.27
CA ARG A 177 14.11 -12.88 1.94
C ARG A 177 13.81 -12.83 3.43
N GLU A 178 14.86 -12.93 4.25
CA GLU A 178 14.79 -12.42 5.62
C GLU A 178 14.80 -10.89 5.56
N LEU A 179 13.66 -10.24 5.84
CA LEU A 179 13.55 -8.78 5.95
C LEU A 179 14.29 -8.19 7.17
N ARG A 180 15.15 -8.98 7.86
CA ARG A 180 15.84 -8.54 9.08
C ARG A 180 16.64 -7.28 8.78
N GLY A 181 16.12 -6.13 9.22
CA GLY A 181 16.76 -4.82 9.10
C GLY A 181 16.14 -3.83 8.11
N LEU A 182 15.07 -4.18 7.38
CA LEU A 182 14.38 -3.18 6.54
C LEU A 182 13.61 -2.18 7.41
N ARG A 183 13.82 -0.88 7.15
CA ARG A 183 13.00 0.17 7.75
C ARG A 183 11.59 0.09 7.20
N THR A 184 10.64 -0.07 8.09
CA THR A 184 9.22 -0.05 7.78
C THR A 184 8.58 1.20 8.37
N GLU A 185 7.62 1.76 7.65
CA GLU A 185 6.85 2.92 8.08
C GLU A 185 5.37 2.55 8.09
N PRO A 186 4.61 2.94 9.13
CA PRO A 186 3.17 2.71 9.15
C PRO A 186 2.52 3.46 7.99
N VAL A 187 1.53 2.82 7.36
CA VAL A 187 0.75 3.44 6.28
C VAL A 187 -0.74 3.28 6.53
N GLU A 188 -1.49 4.32 6.16
CA GLU A 188 -2.95 4.30 6.22
C GLU A 188 -3.54 3.32 5.21
N GLU A 189 -4.70 2.76 5.52
CA GLU A 189 -5.43 1.87 4.63
C GLU A 189 -5.76 2.52 3.28
N ALA A 190 -6.07 3.83 3.31
CA ALA A 190 -6.30 4.61 2.09
C ALA A 190 -5.08 4.57 1.15
N THR A 191 -3.87 4.55 1.70
CA THR A 191 -2.63 4.38 0.92
C THR A 191 -2.54 2.98 0.31
N ILE A 192 -3.01 1.94 1.00
CA ILE A 192 -3.06 0.57 0.45
C ILE A 192 -4.02 0.49 -0.72
N VAL A 193 -5.19 1.13 -0.62
CA VAL A 193 -6.13 1.23 -1.74
C VAL A 193 -5.52 2.02 -2.90
N ALA A 194 -4.85 3.14 -2.63
CA ALA A 194 -4.18 3.93 -3.66
C ALA A 194 -3.06 3.14 -4.37
N MET A 195 -2.27 2.36 -3.62
CA MET A 195 -1.28 1.44 -4.19
C MET A 195 -1.92 0.39 -5.08
N PHE A 196 -3.04 -0.21 -4.67
CA PHE A 196 -3.78 -1.18 -5.47
C PHE A 196 -4.20 -0.56 -6.80
N MET A 197 -4.87 0.59 -6.74
CA MET A 197 -5.36 1.33 -7.90
C MET A 197 -4.20 1.72 -8.82
N ASN A 198 -3.07 2.16 -8.27
CA ASN A 198 -1.89 2.52 -9.03
C ASN A 198 -1.25 1.30 -9.74
N ASN A 199 -1.21 0.13 -9.09
CA ASN A 199 -0.74 -1.09 -9.73
C ASN A 199 -1.66 -1.49 -10.89
N ARG A 200 -2.98 -1.38 -10.72
CA ARG A 200 -3.95 -1.62 -11.81
C ARG A 200 -3.74 -0.66 -12.98
N ALA A 201 -3.43 0.61 -12.71
CA ALA A 201 -3.07 1.58 -13.73
C ALA A 201 -1.78 1.19 -14.48
N ALA A 202 -0.74 0.79 -13.75
CA ALA A 202 0.53 0.37 -14.34
C ALA A 202 0.37 -0.92 -15.20
N GLU A 203 -0.43 -1.89 -14.75
CA GLU A 203 -0.79 -3.06 -15.55
C GLU A 203 -1.54 -2.68 -16.83
N ALA A 204 -2.45 -1.71 -16.77
CA ALA A 204 -3.16 -1.20 -17.93
C ALA A 204 -2.21 -0.50 -18.92
N LEU A 205 -1.23 0.27 -18.43
CA LEU A 205 -0.18 0.87 -19.25
C LEU A 205 0.66 -0.17 -19.99
N VAL A 206 1.08 -1.25 -19.31
CA VAL A 206 1.84 -2.35 -19.91
C VAL A 206 1.04 -3.00 -21.04
N ARG A 207 -0.28 -3.16 -20.85
CA ARG A 207 -1.20 -3.71 -21.86
C ARG A 207 -1.63 -2.72 -22.95
N GLY A 208 -1.11 -1.48 -22.93
CA GLY A 208 -1.48 -0.43 -23.90
C GLY A 208 -2.88 0.14 -23.73
N ARG A 209 -3.59 -0.19 -22.63
CA ARG A 209 -4.93 0.33 -22.33
C ARG A 209 -4.82 1.68 -21.62
N LEU A 210 -4.48 2.70 -22.39
CA LEU A 210 -4.15 4.03 -21.85
C LEU A 210 -5.34 4.71 -21.14
N ASP A 211 -6.55 4.58 -21.69
CA ASP A 211 -7.76 5.14 -21.08
C ASP A 211 -8.07 4.49 -19.72
N ASP A 212 -7.99 3.15 -19.62
CA ASP A 212 -8.16 2.45 -18.34
C ASP A 212 -7.11 2.88 -17.31
N ALA A 213 -5.85 3.02 -17.73
CA ALA A 213 -4.77 3.45 -16.84
C ALA A 213 -5.07 4.81 -16.21
N TYR A 214 -5.63 5.74 -16.98
CA TYR A 214 -6.05 7.05 -16.49
C TYR A 214 -7.12 6.93 -15.40
N TRP A 215 -8.17 6.16 -15.63
CA TRP A 215 -9.24 6.05 -14.63
C TRP A 215 -8.78 5.37 -13.34
N TRP A 216 -7.91 4.36 -13.43
CA TRP A 216 -7.32 3.73 -12.26
C TRP A 216 -6.43 4.70 -11.47
N VAL A 217 -5.57 5.48 -12.14
CA VAL A 217 -4.69 6.42 -11.45
C VAL A 217 -5.47 7.59 -10.84
N ARG A 218 -6.54 8.05 -11.50
CA ARG A 218 -7.45 9.08 -10.99
C ARG A 218 -8.05 8.65 -9.66
N GLU A 219 -8.58 7.44 -9.58
CA GLU A 219 -9.12 6.90 -8.32
C GLU A 219 -8.03 6.70 -7.25
N ALA A 220 -6.81 6.31 -7.65
CA ALA A 220 -5.68 6.24 -6.73
C ALA A 220 -5.38 7.60 -6.09
N MET A 221 -5.39 8.68 -6.89
CA MET A 221 -5.13 10.05 -6.42
C MET A 221 -6.25 10.58 -5.52
N HIS A 222 -7.50 10.22 -5.78
CA HIS A 222 -8.63 10.60 -4.92
C HIS A 222 -8.60 9.88 -3.57
N VAL A 223 -8.31 8.58 -3.55
CA VAL A 223 -8.29 7.80 -2.32
C VAL A 223 -7.03 8.10 -1.49
N GLY A 224 -5.89 8.28 -2.15
CA GLY A 224 -4.62 8.59 -1.49
C GLY A 224 -3.95 9.86 -2.06
N PRO A 225 -4.42 11.07 -1.72
CA PRO A 225 -3.84 12.32 -2.25
C PRO A 225 -2.36 12.53 -1.90
N ALA A 226 -1.87 11.89 -0.83
CA ALA A 226 -0.47 11.93 -0.41
C ALA A 226 0.41 10.85 -1.07
N PHE A 227 -0.18 9.91 -1.81
CA PHE A 227 0.56 8.83 -2.44
C PHE A 227 1.17 9.27 -3.78
N MET A 228 2.43 9.73 -3.74
CA MET A 228 3.14 10.27 -4.92
C MET A 228 3.33 9.26 -6.07
N GLY A 229 3.25 7.96 -5.77
CA GLY A 229 3.27 6.90 -6.79
C GLY A 229 2.17 7.08 -7.86
N ALA A 230 0.98 7.53 -7.44
CA ALA A 230 -0.12 7.79 -8.38
C ALA A 230 0.19 8.99 -9.30
N TYR A 231 0.79 10.05 -8.78
CA TYR A 231 1.17 11.21 -9.58
C TYR A 231 2.27 10.84 -10.60
N ASN A 232 3.26 10.04 -10.20
CA ASN A 232 4.27 9.53 -11.13
C ASN A 232 3.63 8.73 -12.28
N THR A 233 2.69 7.84 -11.97
CA THR A 233 1.97 7.07 -12.99
C THR A 233 1.14 7.98 -13.90
N LEU A 234 0.49 9.04 -13.38
CA LEU A 234 -0.22 10.03 -14.19
C LEU A 234 0.72 10.76 -15.15
N GLY A 235 1.93 11.12 -14.70
CA GLY A 235 2.95 11.71 -15.56
C GLY A 235 3.31 10.81 -16.74
N VAL A 236 3.51 9.50 -16.48
CA VAL A 236 3.77 8.50 -17.53
C VAL A 236 2.57 8.35 -18.48
N ILE A 237 1.34 8.38 -17.97
CA ILE A 237 0.11 8.35 -18.78
C ILE A 237 0.07 9.55 -19.74
N TYR A 238 0.33 10.76 -19.25
CA TYR A 238 0.37 11.95 -20.10
C TYR A 238 1.49 11.90 -21.14
N MET A 239 2.68 11.42 -20.77
CA MET A 239 3.75 11.20 -21.76
C MET A 239 3.31 10.25 -22.88
N ARG A 240 2.64 9.15 -22.55
CA ARG A 240 2.14 8.18 -23.54
C ARG A 240 0.98 8.71 -24.38
N ARG A 241 0.20 9.67 -23.85
CA ARG A 241 -0.85 10.37 -24.61
C ARG A 241 -0.27 11.44 -25.56
N GLY A 242 0.99 11.85 -25.37
CA GLY A 242 1.64 12.93 -26.11
C GLY A 242 1.47 14.31 -25.44
N GLU A 243 0.91 14.36 -24.24
CA GLU A 243 0.59 15.57 -23.50
C GLU A 243 1.77 16.00 -22.61
N LEU A 244 2.87 16.41 -23.24
CA LEU A 244 4.15 16.61 -22.57
C LEU A 244 4.13 17.73 -21.53
N GLU A 245 3.42 18.82 -21.80
CA GLU A 245 3.30 19.95 -20.86
C GLU A 245 2.49 19.55 -19.61
N LEU A 246 1.50 18.66 -19.76
CA LEU A 246 0.75 18.10 -18.64
C LEU A 246 1.64 17.16 -17.82
N ALA A 247 2.38 16.27 -18.49
CA ALA A 247 3.33 15.38 -17.83
C ALA A 247 4.37 16.15 -17.02
N GLU A 248 4.96 17.20 -17.60
CA GLU A 248 5.94 18.04 -16.92
C GLU A 248 5.37 18.69 -15.65
N ARG A 249 4.15 19.23 -15.71
CA ARG A 249 3.50 19.81 -14.52
C ARG A 249 3.32 18.76 -13.41
N VAL A 250 2.92 17.55 -13.76
CA VAL A 250 2.77 16.45 -12.80
C VAL A 250 4.12 16.05 -12.20
N PHE A 251 5.18 15.90 -13.01
CA PHE A 251 6.50 15.54 -12.48
C PHE A 251 7.11 16.64 -11.60
N ARG A 252 6.94 17.92 -11.95
CA ARG A 252 7.35 19.04 -11.09
C ARG A 252 6.66 18.99 -9.73
N ARG A 253 5.39 18.57 -9.68
CA ARG A 253 4.65 18.38 -8.43
C ARG A 253 5.28 17.28 -7.57
N VAL A 254 5.63 16.15 -8.17
CA VAL A 254 6.28 15.04 -7.46
C VAL A 254 7.64 15.47 -6.91
N LEU A 255 8.48 16.10 -7.73
CA LEU A 255 9.81 16.59 -7.32
C LEU A 255 9.74 17.63 -6.19
N ALA A 256 8.69 18.46 -6.17
CA ALA A 256 8.49 19.45 -5.10
C ALA A 256 8.12 18.79 -3.74
N GLN A 257 7.44 17.65 -3.76
CA GLN A 257 6.99 16.94 -2.55
C GLN A 257 8.03 15.92 -2.07
N GLU A 258 8.72 15.27 -2.99
CA GLU A 258 9.78 14.32 -2.72
C GLU A 258 11.06 14.77 -3.46
N PRO A 259 11.85 15.70 -2.90
CA PRO A 259 13.09 16.16 -3.52
C PRO A 259 14.13 15.05 -3.71
N GLY A 260 13.99 13.94 -2.97
CA GLY A 260 14.77 12.71 -3.13
C GLY A 260 14.30 11.79 -4.26
N ASN A 261 13.13 12.05 -4.86
CA ASN A 261 12.58 11.35 -6.02
C ASN A 261 13.14 11.93 -7.33
N THR A 262 14.44 12.20 -7.35
CA THR A 262 15.18 12.87 -8.44
C THR A 262 15.80 11.89 -9.44
N ARG A 263 15.30 10.66 -9.56
CA ARG A 263 15.96 9.59 -10.33
C ARG A 263 14.98 8.72 -11.10
#